data_AF-A0A8T6LQC0-F1
#
_entry.id   AF-A0A8T6LQC0-F1
#
_cell.length_a   1.000
_cell.length_b   1.000
_cell.length_c   1.000
_cell.angle_alpha   90.00
_cell.angle_beta   90.00
_cell.angle_gamma   90.00
#
_symmetry.space_group_name_H-M   'P 1'
#
loop_
_entity.id
_entity.type
_entity.pdbx_description
1 polymer ?
#
loop_
_entity_poly.entity_id
_entity_poly.type
_entity_poly.pdbx_seq_one_letter_code
_entity_poly.pdbx_strand_id
1 'polypeptide(L)'
;IVRLRTTGGGSDSTDIDGVRIVIMEVSGDLKKMTNMLKELTLDNSMPTLAVLGSREGGGKLMIAVTENTIASERYDAVVLLREIAPHIKGGGGGRPTLAQGGGSHPDGLDDALEAARSSVGTPSS
;
A
#
# COMPACT_ATOMS: atom_id res chain seq x y z
N ILE A 1 -16.37 -20.55 -2.93
CA ILE A 1 -15.25 -21.16 -2.18
C ILE A 1 -14.60 -20.03 -1.40
N VAL A 2 -14.92 -19.86 -0.12
CA VAL A 2 -14.25 -18.87 0.74
C VAL A 2 -13.33 -19.67 1.65
N ARG A 3 -12.01 -19.53 1.44
CA ARG A 3 -11.00 -20.20 2.26
C ARG A 3 -10.29 -19.15 3.11
N LEU A 4 -10.93 -18.80 4.23
CA LEU A 4 -10.24 -18.20 5.37
C LEU A 4 -9.40 -19.29 6.04
N ARG A 5 -8.09 -19.07 6.17
CA ARG A 5 -7.17 -19.91 6.93
C ARG A 5 -6.28 -19.06 7.83
N THR A 6 -6.74 -18.94 9.07
CA THR A 6 -6.04 -19.01 10.37
C THR A 6 -4.61 -18.47 10.54
N THR A 7 -4.50 -17.50 11.44
CA THR A 7 -3.71 -17.51 12.70
C THR A 7 -2.19 -17.64 12.64
N GLY A 8 -1.50 -16.54 13.02
CA GLY A 8 -0.20 -16.61 13.71
C GLY A 8 1.00 -15.97 12.98
N GLY A 9 0.94 -14.65 12.75
CA GLY A 9 2.01 -13.84 12.17
C GLY A 9 1.39 -12.70 11.37
N GLY A 10 0.88 -11.68 12.07
CA GLY A 10 -0.02 -10.64 11.56
C GLY A 10 0.39 -10.10 10.19
N SER A 11 -0.20 -10.67 9.15
CA SER A 11 -0.09 -10.21 7.77
C SER A 11 -1.47 -9.67 7.44
N ASP A 12 -1.66 -8.37 7.64
CA ASP A 12 -2.88 -7.64 7.28
C ASP A 12 -2.96 -7.56 5.75
N SER A 13 -3.24 -8.71 5.12
CA SER A 13 -3.30 -8.82 3.67
C SER A 13 -4.54 -9.57 3.23
N THR A 14 -5.23 -9.01 2.24
CA THR A 14 -6.47 -9.53 1.67
C THR A 14 -6.22 -9.95 0.22
N ASP A 15 -6.78 -11.07 -0.21
CA ASP A 15 -6.77 -11.47 -1.62
C ASP A 15 -8.01 -10.91 -2.32
N ILE A 16 -7.80 -10.18 -3.42
CA ILE A 16 -8.85 -9.66 -4.29
C ILE A 16 -8.51 -10.06 -5.72
N ASP A 17 -9.35 -10.92 -6.30
CA ASP A 17 -9.21 -11.41 -7.67
C ASP A 17 -7.81 -11.94 -8.02
N GLY A 18 -7.16 -12.62 -7.08
CA GLY A 18 -5.81 -13.17 -7.26
C GLY A 18 -4.67 -12.16 -7.06
N VAL A 19 -4.98 -10.93 -6.62
CA VAL A 19 -3.99 -9.96 -6.17
C VAL A 19 -3.99 -9.89 -4.65
N ARG A 20 -2.82 -10.08 -4.04
CA ARG A 20 -2.61 -9.83 -2.63
C ARG A 20 -2.52 -8.33 -2.37
N ILE A 21 -3.42 -7.82 -1.56
CA ILE A 21 -3.46 -6.43 -1.11
C ILE A 21 -2.86 -6.35 0.29
N VAL A 22 -1.85 -5.52 0.50
CA VAL A 22 -1.22 -5.28 1.81
C VAL A 22 -1.30 -3.79 2.12
N ILE A 23 -1.98 -3.41 3.20
CA ILE A 23 -2.13 -2.00 3.60
C ILE A 23 -1.81 -1.87 5.08
N MET A 24 -0.74 -1.18 5.44
CA MET A 24 -0.34 -1.05 6.84
C MET A 24 0.43 0.23 7.16
N GLU A 25 0.26 0.71 8.38
CA GLU A 25 1.17 1.68 9.00
C GLU A 25 2.42 0.94 9.48
N VAL A 26 3.60 1.52 9.22
CA VAL A 26 4.90 1.00 9.63
C VAL A 26 5.70 2.09 10.33
N SER A 27 6.51 1.68 11.31
CA SER A 27 7.49 2.57 11.92
C SER A 27 8.78 2.58 11.10
N GLY A 28 9.24 3.77 10.71
CA GLY A 28 10.56 3.94 10.09
C GLY A 28 10.64 5.00 9.00
N ASP A 29 11.88 5.21 8.56
CA ASP A 29 12.25 6.12 7.49
C ASP A 29 11.93 5.56 6.09
N LEU A 30 12.13 6.40 5.06
CA LEU A 30 11.88 6.05 3.67
C LEU A 30 12.70 4.82 3.22
N LYS A 31 13.90 4.61 3.78
CA LYS A 31 14.77 3.49 3.41
C LYS A 31 14.19 2.17 3.91
N LYS A 32 13.72 2.13 5.16
CA LYS A 32 13.02 0.96 5.72
C LYS A 32 11.75 0.65 4.94
N MET A 33 10.93 1.66 4.67
CA MET A 33 9.70 1.49 3.87
C MET A 33 9.99 0.93 2.47
N THR A 34 11.02 1.44 1.80
CA THR A 34 11.43 0.96 0.46
C THR A 34 11.85 -0.51 0.50
N ASN A 35 12.61 -0.92 1.52
CA ASN A 35 13.02 -2.32 1.65
C ASN A 35 11.83 -3.24 1.88
N MET A 36 10.91 -2.87 2.79
CA MET A 36 9.70 -3.66 3.05
C MET A 36 8.82 -3.79 1.81
N LEU A 37 8.61 -2.70 1.04
CA LEU A 37 7.87 -2.77 -0.22
C LEU A 37 8.51 -3.74 -1.20
N LYS A 38 9.84 -3.66 -1.38
CA LYS A 38 10.56 -4.57 -2.28
C LYS A 38 10.40 -6.02 -1.85
N GLU A 39 10.49 -6.31 -0.56
CA GLU A 39 10.28 -7.67 -0.04
C GLU A 39 8.86 -8.17 -0.30
N LEU A 40 7.85 -7.31 -0.12
CA LEU A 40 6.45 -7.66 -0.36
C LEU A 40 6.13 -7.90 -1.85
N THR A 41 6.84 -7.22 -2.76
CA THR A 41 6.58 -7.32 -4.21
C THR A 41 7.66 -8.10 -4.97
N LEU A 42 8.54 -8.84 -4.28
CA LEU A 42 9.65 -9.57 -4.90
C LEU A 42 9.18 -10.81 -5.68
N ASP A 43 8.12 -11.46 -5.18
CA ASP A 43 7.64 -12.73 -5.72
C ASP A 43 6.56 -12.51 -6.79
N ASN A 44 6.95 -12.68 -8.06
CA ASN A 44 6.02 -12.59 -9.19
C ASN A 44 4.94 -13.68 -9.20
N SER A 45 5.14 -14.81 -8.49
CA SER A 45 4.10 -15.83 -8.32
C SER A 45 3.02 -15.41 -7.33
N MET A 46 3.25 -14.32 -6.59
CA MET A 46 2.31 -13.69 -5.69
C MET A 46 2.08 -12.22 -6.09
N PRO A 47 1.27 -11.96 -7.14
CA PRO A 47 0.92 -10.60 -7.56
C PRO A 47 0.43 -9.78 -6.37
N THR A 48 1.11 -8.69 -6.06
CA THR A 48 0.89 -7.92 -4.83
C THR A 48 0.74 -6.44 -5.12
N LEU A 49 -0.24 -5.79 -4.48
CA LEU A 49 -0.32 -4.35 -4.27
C LEU A 49 -0.01 -4.08 -2.79
N ALA A 50 1.06 -3.34 -2.51
CA ALA A 50 1.45 -2.98 -1.17
C ALA A 50 1.39 -1.46 -0.98
N VAL A 51 0.72 -1.01 0.08
CA VAL A 51 0.59 0.39 0.51
C VAL A 51 1.12 0.50 1.94
N LEU A 52 2.22 1.25 2.12
CA LEU A 52 2.83 1.48 3.42
C LEU A 52 2.71 2.96 3.81
N GLY A 53 2.31 3.19 5.06
CA GLY A 53 2.25 4.51 5.68
C GLY A 53 3.26 4.66 6.81
N SER A 54 3.81 5.86 7.03
CA SER A 54 4.62 6.17 8.22
C SER A 54 4.37 7.59 8.69
N ARG A 55 4.39 7.82 10.01
CA ARG A 55 4.30 9.14 10.63
C ARG A 55 5.67 9.79 10.92
N GLU A 56 6.75 9.06 10.66
CA GLU A 56 8.09 9.49 11.04
C GLU A 56 8.58 10.66 10.17
N GLY A 57 8.76 11.84 10.77
CA GLY A 57 9.18 13.05 10.04
C GLY A 57 8.09 13.64 9.14
N GLY A 58 6.82 13.46 9.52
CA GLY A 58 5.64 13.85 8.74
C GLY A 58 4.90 12.63 8.18
N GLY A 59 3.77 12.86 7.51
CA GLY A 59 3.05 11.79 6.83
C GLY A 59 3.85 11.31 5.62
N LYS A 60 4.06 10.01 5.49
CA LYS A 60 4.74 9.36 4.37
C LYS A 60 3.88 8.23 3.84
N LEU A 61 3.83 8.10 2.53
CA LEU A 61 3.11 7.04 1.83
C LEU A 61 4.01 6.47 0.74
N MET A 62 4.06 5.14 0.65
CA MET A 62 4.69 4.46 -0.47
C MET A 62 3.80 3.33 -0.96
N ILE A 63 3.77 3.14 -2.27
CA ILE A 63 2.93 2.14 -2.94
C ILE A 63 3.80 1.39 -3.93
N ALA A 64 3.77 0.06 -3.90
CA ALA A 64 4.39 -0.78 -4.92
C ALA A 64 3.40 -1.82 -5.46
N VAL A 65 3.58 -2.16 -6.73
CA VAL A 65 2.82 -3.18 -7.43
C VAL A 65 3.79 -4.15 -8.08
N THR A 66 3.55 -5.46 -7.94
CA THR A 66 4.36 -6.48 -8.61
C THR A 66 4.28 -6.32 -10.13
N GLU A 67 5.41 -6.03 -10.76
CA GLU A 67 5.51 -5.72 -12.20
C GLU A 67 5.27 -6.96 -13.07
N ASN A 68 4.68 -6.78 -14.26
CA ASN A 68 4.37 -7.85 -15.21
C ASN A 68 3.46 -8.94 -14.63
N THR A 69 2.47 -8.53 -13.82
CA THR A 69 1.45 -9.40 -13.26
C THR A 69 0.07 -8.78 -13.37
N ILE A 70 -0.97 -9.57 -13.06
CA ILE A 70 -2.35 -9.07 -12.94
C ILE A 70 -2.49 -7.92 -11.94
N ALA A 71 -1.57 -7.78 -10.97
CA ALA A 71 -1.56 -6.63 -10.08
C ALA A 71 -1.25 -5.34 -10.84
N SER A 72 -0.20 -5.34 -11.68
CA SER A 72 0.19 -4.18 -12.50
C SER A 72 -0.77 -3.87 -13.65
N GLU A 73 -1.62 -4.82 -14.04
CA GLU A 73 -2.68 -4.60 -15.03
C GLU A 73 -3.92 -3.95 -14.38
N ARG A 74 -4.15 -4.20 -13.10
CA ARG A 74 -5.35 -3.75 -12.35
C ARG A 74 -5.13 -2.46 -11.57
N TYR A 75 -3.93 -2.25 -11.04
CA TYR A 75 -3.64 -1.16 -10.11
C TYR A 75 -2.52 -0.28 -10.63
N ASP A 76 -2.69 1.03 -10.48
CA ASP A 76 -1.68 2.04 -10.74
C ASP A 76 -1.30 2.74 -9.42
N ALA A 77 -0.05 2.58 -9.00
CA ALA A 77 0.48 3.13 -7.77
C ALA A 77 0.42 4.66 -7.72
N VAL A 78 0.61 5.34 -8.86
CA VAL A 78 0.59 6.80 -8.94
C VAL A 78 -0.85 7.31 -8.80
N VAL A 79 -1.81 6.64 -9.43
CA VAL A 79 -3.23 6.98 -9.31
C VAL A 79 -3.68 6.81 -7.86
N LEU A 80 -3.41 5.64 -7.26
CA LEU A 80 -3.79 5.38 -5.88
C LEU A 80 -3.14 6.37 -4.91
N LEU A 81 -1.85 6.68 -5.09
CA LEU A 81 -1.15 7.65 -4.24
C LEU A 81 -1.81 9.04 -4.30
N ARG A 82 -2.21 9.49 -5.50
CA ARG A 82 -2.84 10.80 -5.68
C ARG A 82 -4.21 10.89 -5.01
N GLU A 83 -4.90 9.78 -4.87
CA GLU A 83 -6.17 9.69 -4.15
C GLU A 83 -5.97 9.83 -2.63
N ILE A 84 -4.94 9.18 -2.07
CA ILE A 84 -4.77 9.08 -0.62
C ILE A 84 -3.85 10.14 0.00
N ALA A 85 -2.90 10.70 -0.76
CA ALA A 85 -1.95 11.71 -0.27
C ALA A 85 -2.59 13.03 0.23
N PRO A 86 -3.75 13.50 -0.28
CA PRO A 86 -4.40 14.69 0.25
C PRO A 86 -4.78 14.58 1.73
N HIS A 87 -5.07 13.38 2.25
CA HIS A 87 -5.41 13.17 3.66
C HIS A 87 -4.25 13.57 4.59
N ILE A 88 -3.00 13.36 4.17
CA ILE A 88 -1.81 13.79 4.92
C ILE A 88 -1.35 15.22 4.57
N LYS A 89 -2.20 16.01 3.90
CA LYS A 89 -1.86 17.33 3.34
C LYS A 89 -0.58 17.28 2.49
N GLY A 90 -0.52 16.26 1.64
CA GLY A 90 0.67 15.91 0.88
C GLY A 90 0.40 15.71 -0.59
N GLY A 91 1.45 15.25 -1.27
CA GLY A 91 1.42 14.86 -2.67
C GLY A 91 2.57 13.91 -2.97
N GLY A 92 2.72 13.55 -4.24
CA GLY A 92 3.81 12.66 -4.64
C GLY A 92 3.70 12.20 -6.08
N GLY A 93 4.51 11.19 -6.41
CA GLY A 93 4.58 10.64 -7.75
C GLY A 93 5.53 9.45 -7.84
N GLY A 94 5.83 9.05 -9.07
CA GLY A 94 6.63 7.88 -9.37
C GLY A 94 6.25 7.31 -10.73
N ARG A 95 6.20 5.99 -10.82
CA ARG A 95 5.78 5.23 -12.00
C ARG A 95 4.61 4.31 -11.64
N PRO A 96 3.87 3.76 -12.61
CA PRO A 96 2.66 2.96 -12.34
C PRO A 96 2.85 1.80 -11.35
N THR A 97 4.06 1.25 -11.24
CA THR A 97 4.38 0.14 -10.32
C THR A 97 5.02 0.57 -9.00
N LEU A 98 5.42 1.84 -8.85
CA LEU A 98 6.05 2.35 -7.63
C LEU A 98 5.81 3.85 -7.50
N ALA A 99 5.14 4.26 -6.43
CA ALA A 99 4.87 5.66 -6.12
C ALA A 99 5.23 5.98 -4.67
N GLN A 100 5.65 7.22 -4.43
CA GLN A 100 5.95 7.72 -3.10
C GLN A 100 5.45 9.15 -2.92
N GLY A 101 4.99 9.46 -1.72
CA GLY A 101 4.48 10.77 -1.35
C GLY A 101 4.76 11.09 0.11
N GLY A 102 4.62 12.38 0.41
CA GLY A 102 4.80 12.92 1.75
C GLY A 102 3.93 14.14 1.99
N GLY A 103 3.66 14.41 3.25
CA GLY A 103 2.76 15.47 3.69
C GLY A 103 3.06 15.94 5.11
N SER A 104 2.56 17.13 5.43
CA SER A 104 2.81 17.80 6.71
C SER A 104 1.86 17.34 7.83
N HIS A 105 0.85 16.52 7.52
CA HIS A 105 -0.19 16.11 8.45
C HIS A 105 -0.15 14.59 8.70
N PRO A 106 0.70 14.09 9.61
CA PRO A 106 0.81 12.66 9.91
C PRO A 106 -0.45 12.07 10.56
N ASP A 107 -1.30 12.90 11.19
CA ASP A 107 -2.54 12.42 11.83
C ASP A 107 -3.58 11.97 10.81
N GLY A 108 -3.53 12.47 9.57
CA GLY A 108 -4.39 12.02 8.47
C GLY A 108 -3.95 10.69 7.84
N LEU A 109 -2.97 9.99 8.44
CA LEU A 109 -2.48 8.72 7.90
C LEU A 109 -3.53 7.61 8.03
N ASP A 110 -4.31 7.60 9.11
CA ASP A 110 -5.41 6.64 9.28
C ASP A 110 -6.42 6.76 8.14
N ASP A 111 -6.87 7.99 7.84
CA ASP A 111 -7.78 8.27 6.74
C ASP A 111 -7.15 7.91 5.38
N ALA A 112 -5.86 8.16 5.19
CA ALA A 112 -5.15 7.80 3.95
C ALA A 112 -5.14 6.29 3.71
N LEU A 113 -4.89 5.49 4.75
CA LEU A 113 -4.87 4.03 4.66
C LEU A 113 -6.28 3.46 4.53
N GLU A 114 -7.29 4.07 5.16
CA GLU A 114 -8.70 3.70 4.96
C GLU A 114 -9.20 4.01 3.54
N ALA A 115 -8.83 5.18 2.99
CA ALA A 115 -9.11 5.53 1.61
C ALA A 115 -8.47 4.53 0.65
N ALA A 116 -7.22 4.10 0.90
CA ALA A 116 -6.56 3.05 0.12
C ALA A 116 -7.36 1.74 0.16
N ARG A 117 -7.83 1.32 1.34
CA ARG A 117 -8.65 0.10 1.51
C ARG A 117 -9.96 0.19 0.71
N SER A 118 -10.60 1.34 0.75
CA SER A 118 -11.86 1.59 0.03
C SER A 118 -11.66 1.58 -1.49
N SER A 119 -10.58 2.20 -1.97
CA SER A 119 -10.22 2.29 -3.40
C SER A 119 -10.03 0.91 -4.04
N VAL A 120 -9.34 0.02 -3.32
CA VAL A 120 -8.98 -1.32 -3.83
C VAL A 120 -10.05 -2.37 -3.54
N GLY A 121 -11.14 -2.00 -2.86
CA GLY A 121 -12.28 -2.87 -2.57
C GLY A 121 -12.07 -3.84 -1.40
N THR A 122 -11.14 -3.55 -0.48
CA THR A 122 -11.01 -4.35 0.76
C THR A 122 -12.07 -3.93 1.78
N PRO A 123 -12.76 -4.87 2.45
CA PRO A 123 -13.69 -4.53 3.52
C PRO A 123 -12.94 -3.88 4.69
N SER A 124 -13.43 -2.74 5.16
CA SER A 124 -13.02 -2.16 6.44
C SER A 124 -13.32 -3.19 7.54
N SER A 125 -12.27 -3.71 8.19
CA SER A 125 -12.41 -4.61 9.35
C SER A 125 -12.67 -3.83 10.62
#